data_AF-A0A7U6KS70-F1
#
_entry.id   AF-A0A7U6KS70-F1
#
_cell.length_a   1.000
_cell.length_b   1.000
_cell.length_c   1.000
_cell.angle_alpha   90.00
_cell.angle_beta   90.00
_cell.angle_gamma   90.00
#
_symmetry.space_group_name_H-M   'P 1'
#
loop_
_entity.id
_entity.type
_entity.pdbx_description
1 polymer ?
#
loop_
_entity_poly.entity_id
_entity_poly.type
_entity_poly.pdbx_seq_one_letter_code
_entity_poly.pdbx_strand_id
1 'polypeptide(L)'
;MIHKFDSATHIAWSDENDRLREFNAVTPNSILDPEYYKSNIVYQCSVFFNNQFDKMQDIDFAQYDLKLVHWHQIGADILPVDASKARGIKDVCEYYAVDVSECMAFGDGMNDLEMFDLVGFAVAMGMLSPL
;
A
#
# COMPACT_ATOMS: atom_id res chain seq x y z
N MET A 1 8.24 14.30 -5.87
CA MET A 1 7.31 13.34 -5.27
C MET A 1 6.41 12.84 -6.38
N ILE A 2 6.21 11.53 -6.45
CA ILE A 2 5.41 10.89 -7.50
C ILE A 2 4.28 10.13 -6.80
N HIS A 3 3.06 10.25 -7.32
CA HIS A 3 1.91 9.48 -6.86
C HIS A 3 1.65 8.31 -7.80
N LYS A 4 1.22 7.19 -7.24
CA LYS A 4 0.74 6.02 -7.97
C LYS A 4 -0.72 5.79 -7.60
N PHE A 5 -1.56 5.65 -8.60
CA PHE A 5 -2.98 5.36 -8.48
C PHE A 5 -3.26 3.97 -9.02
N ASP A 6 -3.61 3.04 -8.13
CA ASP A 6 -4.01 1.69 -8.54
C ASP A 6 -5.52 1.61 -8.70
N SER A 7 -5.95 1.07 -9.84
CA SER A 7 -7.35 0.82 -10.18
C SER A 7 -7.55 -0.63 -10.59
N ALA A 8 -8.77 -1.00 -10.96
CA ALA A 8 -9.08 -2.34 -11.47
C ALA A 8 -8.32 -2.66 -12.77
N THR A 9 -7.88 -1.64 -13.52
CA THR A 9 -7.37 -1.82 -14.89
C THR A 9 -5.99 -1.24 -15.12
N HIS A 10 -5.57 -0.25 -14.32
CA HIS A 10 -4.33 0.49 -14.54
C HIS A 10 -3.58 0.75 -13.24
N ILE A 11 -2.26 0.83 -13.39
CA ILE A 11 -1.33 1.47 -12.45
C ILE A 11 -0.97 2.81 -13.08
N ALA A 12 -1.58 3.90 -12.61
CA ALA A 12 -1.33 5.23 -13.17
C ALA A 12 -0.33 6.00 -12.32
N TRP A 13 0.68 6.59 -12.95
CA TRP A 13 1.71 7.38 -12.30
C TRP A 13 1.48 8.87 -12.55
N SER A 14 1.71 9.70 -11.54
CA SER A 14 1.48 11.13 -11.66
C SER A 14 2.63 11.91 -12.30
N ASP A 15 3.78 11.26 -12.41
CA ASP A 15 5.01 11.80 -12.98
C ASP A 15 5.93 10.61 -13.35
N GLU A 16 7.03 10.87 -14.04
CA GLU A 16 7.96 9.84 -14.50
C GLU A 16 9.41 10.08 -14.06
N ASN A 17 10.19 9.01 -14.04
CA ASN A 17 11.64 9.01 -13.92
C ASN A 17 12.21 7.82 -14.72
N ASP A 18 13.53 7.67 -14.78
CA ASP A 18 14.15 6.58 -15.56
C ASP A 18 13.64 5.19 -15.14
N ARG A 19 13.49 4.93 -13.84
CA ARG A 19 12.99 3.65 -13.33
C ARG A 19 11.53 3.42 -13.71
N LEU A 20 10.68 4.44 -13.66
CA LEU A 20 9.28 4.34 -14.04
C LEU A 20 9.11 4.20 -15.56
N ARG A 21 9.97 4.84 -16.37
CA ARG A 21 9.99 4.63 -17.81
C ARG A 21 10.33 3.19 -18.17
N GLU A 22 11.34 2.62 -17.53
CA GLU A 22 11.69 1.20 -17.69
C GLU A 22 10.55 0.28 -17.23
N PHE A 23 9.94 0.55 -16.09
CA PHE A 23 8.81 -0.22 -15.56
C PHE A 23 7.58 -0.17 -16.48
N ASN A 24 7.21 1.02 -16.96
CA ASN A 24 6.08 1.22 -17.87
C ASN A 24 6.31 0.55 -19.23
N ALA A 25 7.55 0.52 -19.71
CA ALA A 25 7.89 -0.13 -20.99
C ALA A 25 7.63 -1.64 -20.99
N VAL A 26 7.66 -2.30 -19.82
CA VAL A 26 7.45 -3.75 -19.67
C VAL A 26 6.13 -4.12 -18.99
N THR A 27 5.36 -3.13 -18.54
CA THR A 27 4.10 -3.33 -17.79
C THR A 27 2.95 -2.67 -18.55
N PRO A 28 2.21 -3.41 -19.41
CA PRO A 28 1.24 -2.82 -20.33
C PRO A 28 0.14 -1.97 -19.69
N ASN A 29 -0.26 -2.29 -18.45
CA ASN A 29 -1.31 -1.57 -17.73
C ASN A 29 -0.75 -0.41 -16.88
N SER A 30 0.55 -0.13 -16.97
CA SER A 30 1.21 0.93 -16.24
C SER A 30 1.39 2.16 -17.12
N ILE A 31 0.76 3.27 -16.74
CA ILE A 31 0.62 4.46 -17.59
C ILE A 31 1.06 5.73 -16.86
N LEU A 32 1.45 6.75 -17.62
CA LEU A 32 1.64 8.10 -17.11
C LEU A 32 0.33 8.88 -17.30
N ASP A 33 -0.37 9.17 -16.21
CA ASP A 33 -1.57 10.01 -16.19
C ASP A 33 -1.67 10.76 -14.85
N PRO A 34 -1.18 12.01 -14.79
CA PRO A 34 -1.23 12.86 -13.59
C PRO A 34 -2.62 13.12 -13.03
N GLU A 35 -3.66 12.97 -13.85
CA GLU A 35 -5.03 13.33 -13.50
C GLU A 35 -5.96 12.11 -13.52
N TYR A 36 -5.39 10.90 -13.49
CA TYR A 36 -6.13 9.64 -13.57
C TYR A 36 -7.30 9.58 -12.58
N TYR A 37 -7.05 10.02 -11.34
CA TYR A 37 -8.02 10.03 -10.24
C TYR A 37 -9.24 10.95 -10.48
N LYS A 38 -9.17 11.91 -11.42
CA LYS A 38 -10.29 12.82 -11.71
C LYS A 38 -11.42 12.16 -12.50
N SER A 39 -11.11 11.09 -13.24
CA SER A 39 -12.06 10.44 -14.14
C SER A 39 -12.18 8.92 -13.95
N ASN A 40 -11.33 8.33 -13.11
CA ASN A 40 -11.30 6.90 -12.85
C ASN A 40 -11.42 6.60 -11.36
N ILE A 41 -11.99 5.44 -11.05
CA ILE A 41 -12.04 4.92 -9.68
C ILE A 41 -10.64 4.43 -9.31
N VAL A 42 -10.12 4.95 -8.19
CA VAL A 42 -8.83 4.57 -7.62
C VAL A 42 -9.10 3.87 -6.29
N TYR A 43 -8.48 2.69 -6.11
CA TYR A 43 -8.61 1.91 -4.88
C TYR A 43 -7.47 2.15 -3.91
N GLN A 44 -6.27 2.45 -4.43
CA GLN A 44 -5.09 2.72 -3.62
C GLN A 44 -4.31 3.90 -4.23
N CYS A 45 -3.85 4.78 -3.35
CA CYS A 45 -2.90 5.83 -3.69
C CYS A 45 -1.60 5.59 -2.91
N SER A 46 -0.49 5.43 -3.62
CA SER A 46 0.84 5.38 -3.02
C SER A 46 1.62 6.64 -3.36
N VAL A 47 2.47 7.05 -2.43
CA VAL A 47 3.35 8.21 -2.55
C VAL A 47 4.80 7.75 -2.54
N PHE A 48 5.56 8.25 -3.51
CA PHE A 48 6.99 8.06 -3.64
C PHE A 48 7.70 9.39 -3.42
N PHE A 49 8.38 9.50 -2.29
CA PHE A 49 9.13 10.69 -1.88
C PHE A 49 10.46 10.81 -2.65
N ASN A 50 10.97 12.03 -2.79
CA ASN A 50 12.28 12.22 -3.43
C ASN A 50 13.42 11.81 -2.48
N ASN A 51 13.19 11.94 -1.17
CA ASN A 51 14.12 11.51 -0.12
C ASN A 51 13.35 11.14 1.16
N GLN A 52 14.05 10.48 2.10
CA GLN A 52 13.48 10.01 3.37
C GLN A 52 13.10 11.12 4.36
N PHE A 53 13.47 12.37 4.09
CA PHE A 53 13.19 13.53 4.94
C PHE A 53 12.03 14.37 4.40
N ASP A 54 11.53 14.06 3.20
CA ASP A 54 10.39 14.76 2.64
C ASP A 54 9.15 14.57 3.52
N LYS A 55 8.38 15.65 3.62
CA LYS A 55 7.35 15.80 4.65
C LYS A 55 5.96 15.57 4.07
N MET A 56 5.39 14.40 4.34
CA MET A 56 3.93 14.25 4.42
C MET A 56 3.46 13.76 5.79
N GLN A 57 4.37 13.28 6.65
CA GLN A 57 4.05 12.95 8.05
C GLN A 57 3.52 14.13 8.87
N ASP A 58 3.81 15.37 8.45
CA ASP A 58 3.34 16.60 9.11
C ASP A 58 1.89 16.95 8.71
N ILE A 59 1.31 16.25 7.72
CA ILE A 59 -0.10 16.42 7.33
C ILE A 59 -0.97 15.61 8.28
N ASP A 60 -1.98 16.27 8.86
CA ASP A 60 -3.03 15.57 9.60
C ASP A 60 -3.99 14.88 8.61
N PHE A 61 -3.69 13.65 8.22
CA PHE A 61 -4.56 12.85 7.35
C PHE A 61 -5.86 12.44 8.04
N ALA A 62 -5.87 12.37 9.37
CA ALA A 62 -7.05 11.95 10.12
C ALA A 62 -8.21 12.94 9.96
N GLN A 63 -7.92 14.23 9.72
CA GLN A 63 -8.94 15.24 9.41
C GLN A 63 -9.75 14.92 8.12
N TYR A 64 -9.23 14.04 7.27
CA TYR A 64 -9.84 13.60 6.01
C TYR A 64 -10.30 12.12 6.06
N ASP A 65 -10.35 11.51 7.25
CA ASP A 65 -10.61 10.08 7.44
C ASP A 65 -9.58 9.18 6.73
N LEU A 66 -8.33 9.66 6.60
CA LEU A 66 -7.22 8.96 5.98
C LEU A 66 -6.07 8.75 6.96
N LYS A 67 -5.11 7.91 6.57
CA LYS A 67 -3.81 7.77 7.20
C LYS A 67 -2.71 7.53 6.17
N LEU A 68 -1.48 7.90 6.54
CA LEU A 68 -0.27 7.61 5.78
C LEU A 68 0.47 6.44 6.45
N VAL A 69 0.73 5.37 5.70
CA VAL A 69 1.44 4.18 6.19
C VAL A 69 2.71 3.97 5.39
N HIS A 70 3.87 4.09 6.03
CA HIS A 70 5.16 3.84 5.40
C HIS A 70 5.46 2.34 5.31
N TRP A 71 5.79 1.88 4.11
CA TRP A 71 6.27 0.52 3.85
C TRP A 71 7.74 0.51 3.37
N HIS A 72 8.30 1.69 3.04
CA HIS A 72 9.71 1.87 2.67
C HIS A 72 10.20 3.28 3.06
N GLN A 73 11.52 3.50 3.07
CA GLN A 73 12.14 4.79 3.43
C GLN A 73 11.63 5.98 2.59
N ILE A 74 11.20 5.71 1.36
CA ILE A 74 10.66 6.70 0.43
C ILE A 74 9.30 6.30 -0.14
N GLY A 75 8.66 5.26 0.42
CA GLY A 75 7.41 4.72 -0.08
C GLY A 75 6.37 4.63 1.03
N ALA A 76 5.19 5.21 0.79
CA ALA A 76 4.06 5.15 1.69
C ALA A 76 2.74 5.00 0.93
N ASP A 77 1.72 4.50 1.62
CA ASP A 77 0.36 4.41 1.11
C ASP A 77 -0.55 5.38 1.87
N ILE A 78 -1.46 6.02 1.14
CA ILE A 78 -2.58 6.79 1.69
C ILE A 78 -3.80 5.87 1.70
N LEU A 79 -4.30 5.57 2.89
CA LEU A 79 -5.38 4.61 3.11
C LEU A 79 -6.49 5.26 3.95
N PRO A 80 -7.73 4.73 3.90
CA PRO A 80 -8.74 5.04 4.92
C PRO A 80 -8.18 4.81 6.32
N VAL A 81 -8.56 5.67 7.28
CA VAL A 81 -8.04 5.63 8.66
C VAL A 81 -8.23 4.24 9.32
N ASP A 82 -9.33 3.58 8.98
CA ASP A 82 -9.75 2.28 9.50
C ASP A 82 -9.32 1.09 8.61
N ALA A 83 -8.56 1.31 7.54
CA ALA A 83 -8.05 0.25 6.68
C ALA A 83 -6.83 -0.44 7.29
N SER A 84 -6.84 -1.76 7.40
CA SER A 84 -5.66 -2.54 7.78
C SER A 84 -5.68 -3.94 7.21
N LYS A 85 -4.52 -4.60 7.15
CA LYS A 85 -4.40 -6.01 6.74
C LYS A 85 -5.26 -6.91 7.63
N ALA A 86 -5.28 -6.65 8.94
CA ALA A 86 -6.10 -7.36 9.90
C ALA A 86 -7.61 -7.25 9.57
N ARG A 87 -8.09 -6.04 9.24
CA ARG A 87 -9.48 -5.87 8.80
C ARG A 87 -9.78 -6.66 7.53
N GLY A 88 -8.92 -6.57 6.51
CA GLY A 88 -9.10 -7.33 5.27
C GLY A 88 -9.18 -8.84 5.51
N ILE A 89 -8.37 -9.36 6.43
CA ILE A 89 -8.44 -10.78 6.84
C ILE A 89 -9.79 -11.10 7.47
N LYS A 90 -10.28 -10.27 8.41
CA LYS A 90 -11.60 -10.47 9.03
C LYS A 90 -12.71 -10.51 7.99
N ASP A 91 -12.73 -9.56 7.05
CA ASP A 91 -13.75 -9.47 6.01
C ASP A 91 -13.77 -10.73 5.12
N VAL A 92 -12.58 -11.24 4.76
CA VAL A 92 -12.45 -12.49 3.98
C VAL A 92 -12.87 -13.71 4.79
N CYS A 93 -12.43 -13.82 6.04
CA CYS A 93 -12.80 -14.90 6.95
C CYS A 93 -14.32 -14.96 7.18
N GLU A 94 -14.97 -13.81 7.38
CA GLU A 94 -16.41 -13.71 7.53
C GLU A 94 -17.14 -14.20 6.27
N TYR A 95 -16.68 -13.78 5.08
CA TYR A 95 -17.27 -14.20 3.81
C TYR A 95 -17.21 -15.72 3.60
N TYR A 96 -16.10 -16.36 3.99
CA TYR A 96 -15.91 -17.81 3.86
C TYR A 96 -16.34 -18.62 5.09
N ALA A 97 -16.85 -17.97 6.14
CA ALA A 97 -17.17 -18.59 7.43
C ALA A 97 -16.00 -19.41 8.03
N VAL A 98 -14.80 -18.83 7.98
CA VAL A 98 -13.56 -19.38 8.56
C VAL A 98 -13.22 -18.60 9.82
N ASP A 99 -12.81 -19.29 10.90
CA ASP A 99 -12.34 -18.60 12.10
C ASP A 99 -10.92 -18.07 11.88
N VAL A 100 -10.64 -16.82 12.30
CA VAL A 100 -9.30 -16.21 12.16
C VAL A 100 -8.22 -16.99 12.92
N SER A 101 -8.58 -17.76 13.95
CA SER A 101 -7.68 -18.67 14.66
C SER A 101 -7.26 -19.88 13.83
N GLU A 102 -7.94 -20.17 12.72
CA GLU A 102 -7.55 -21.20 11.75
C GLU A 102 -6.67 -20.64 10.62
N CYS A 103 -6.42 -19.33 10.64
CA CYS A 103 -5.63 -18.66 9.61
C CYS A 103 -4.14 -18.59 9.97
N MET A 104 -3.31 -18.55 8.92
CA MET A 104 -1.88 -18.32 9.01
C MET A 104 -1.49 -17.06 8.23
N ALA A 105 -0.70 -16.19 8.84
CA ALA A 105 -0.21 -14.96 8.21
C ALA A 105 1.30 -14.95 8.09
N PHE A 106 1.81 -14.47 6.95
CA PHE A 106 3.22 -14.23 6.70
C PHE A 106 3.43 -12.73 6.49
N GLY A 107 4.46 -12.16 7.10
CA GLY A 107 4.75 -10.72 7.01
C GLY A 107 6.22 -10.41 7.26
N ASP A 108 6.66 -9.25 6.81
CA ASP A 108 8.06 -8.83 6.79
C ASP A 108 8.27 -7.40 7.34
N GLY A 109 7.18 -6.65 7.56
CA GLY A 109 7.23 -5.26 7.95
C GLY A 109 6.42 -4.91 9.20
N MET A 110 6.62 -3.69 9.69
CA MET A 110 5.85 -3.14 10.82
C MET A 110 4.34 -3.04 10.51
N ASN A 111 3.98 -2.91 9.24
CA ASN A 111 2.58 -2.88 8.79
C ASN A 111 1.89 -4.25 8.86
N ASP A 112 2.59 -5.33 9.22
CA ASP A 112 2.03 -6.68 9.40
C ASP A 112 1.66 -7.02 10.84
N LEU A 113 2.11 -6.22 11.83
CA LEU A 113 1.94 -6.55 13.25
C LEU A 113 0.47 -6.74 13.65
N GLU A 114 -0.43 -5.87 13.18
CA GLU A 114 -1.86 -5.99 13.47
C GLU A 114 -2.47 -7.30 12.93
N MET A 115 -1.95 -7.80 11.81
CA MET A 115 -2.36 -9.08 11.23
C MET A 115 -1.81 -10.26 12.05
N PHE A 116 -0.60 -10.14 12.59
CA PHE A 116 -0.02 -11.17 13.46
C PHE A 116 -0.79 -11.34 14.76
N ASP A 117 -1.27 -10.23 15.35
CA ASP A 117 -2.10 -10.26 16.55
C ASP A 117 -3.50 -10.85 16.30
N LEU A 118 -3.93 -10.95 15.05
CA LEU A 118 -5.25 -11.41 14.67
C LEU A 118 -5.33 -12.93 14.43
N VAL A 119 -4.33 -13.51 13.76
CA VAL A 119 -4.41 -14.88 13.26
C VAL A 119 -3.93 -15.92 14.28
N GLY A 120 -4.33 -17.18 14.11
CA GLY A 120 -3.89 -18.27 14.99
C GLY A 120 -2.41 -18.61 14.85
N PHE A 121 -1.80 -18.36 13.69
CA PHE A 121 -0.37 -18.59 13.47
C PHE A 121 0.28 -17.48 12.63
N ALA A 122 1.27 -16.81 13.19
CA ALA A 122 2.00 -15.74 12.53
C ALA A 122 3.44 -16.15 12.21
N VAL A 123 3.91 -15.82 11.01
CA VAL A 123 5.28 -16.06 10.55
C VAL A 123 5.92 -14.73 10.15
N ALA A 124 6.88 -14.28 10.95
CA ALA A 124 7.75 -13.17 10.59
C ALA A 124 8.86 -13.66 9.65
N MET A 125 8.87 -13.15 8.43
CA MET A 125 9.88 -13.44 7.41
C MET A 125 11.12 -12.57 7.64
N GLY A 126 12.30 -13.15 7.44
CA GLY A 126 13.54 -12.39 7.47
C GLY A 126 13.64 -11.43 6.28
N MET A 127 14.16 -10.21 6.51
CA MET A 127 14.43 -9.27 5.42
C MET A 127 15.49 -9.83 4.48
N LEU A 128 15.21 -9.80 3.17
CA LEU A 128 16.19 -10.01 2.11
C LEU A 128 16.75 -8.62 1.71
N SER A 129 17.65 -8.07 2.51
CA SER A 129 18.49 -6.93 2.10
C SER A 129 19.94 -7.37 2.08
N PRO A 130 20.61 -7.43 0.91
CA PRO A 130 22.04 -7.16 0.88
C PRO A 130 22.24 -5.71 1.38
N LEU A 131 23.31 -5.51 2.14
CA LEU A 131 23.88 -4.19 2.40
C LEU A 131 24.24 -3.46 1.10
#